data_AF-A0A350AFG2-F1
#
_entry.id   AF-A0A350AFG2-F1
#
_cell.length_a   1.000
_cell.length_b   1.000
_cell.length_c   1.000
_cell.angle_alpha   90.00
_cell.angle_beta   90.00
_cell.angle_gamma   90.00
#
_symmetry.space_group_name_H-M   'P 1'
#
loop_
_entity.id
_entity.type
_entity.pdbx_description
1 polymer ?
#
loop_
_entity_poly.entity_id
_entity_poly.type
_entity_poly.pdbx_seq_one_letter_code
_entity_poly.pdbx_strand_id
1 'polypeptide(L)'
;MIRTPLRPLARILEARARGDNPDAIERENLAARHEAMYDRDRGRAESRLFVLGLCFFAAFSTISIRMGVLAGTAPAEPTVSAAGVEIATQRAEILDRQGRILATNLETSALYAQPPMIVDPARAATELARIFPDLNAAALMEDFTGKRKFLWVRKVLSPEQQQAVHDIGEPGLLFGAREMRLYPNGALAAHVLGGASFGREGVSAAEVIGTAGIEKMFDDRLRDPARAAEPLQLSIDLTIQATMEQVLDTGMKLMNAKGAAGVLMDVHTGEVVAIASLPDFDPNERPAPPTKGNPSDSPLFNRAVQGVYELGSTFKIFTVAQAMELGLVNPRA
;
A
#
# COMPACT_ATOMS: atom_id res chain seq x y z
N MET A 1 -55.70 -23.01 35.65
CA MET A 1 -55.83 -21.82 36.52
C MET A 1 -57.28 -21.67 36.92
N ILE A 2 -57.61 -22.04 38.16
CA ILE A 2 -58.93 -21.82 38.73
C ILE A 2 -59.02 -20.33 39.05
N ARG A 3 -59.80 -19.56 38.28
CA ARG A 3 -60.00 -18.13 38.56
C ARG A 3 -60.82 -18.03 39.83
N THR A 4 -60.25 -17.48 40.89
CA THR A 4 -60.97 -17.23 42.14
C THR A 4 -62.07 -16.20 41.86
N PRO A 5 -63.36 -16.53 42.08
CA PRO A 5 -64.46 -15.64 41.74
C PRO A 5 -64.42 -14.36 42.59
N LEU A 6 -64.81 -13.23 42.00
CA LEU A 6 -64.80 -11.89 42.63
C LEU A 6 -65.64 -11.83 43.91
N ARG A 7 -66.73 -12.61 43.96
CA ARG A 7 -67.51 -12.88 45.16
C ARG A 7 -67.57 -14.40 45.36
N PRO A 8 -67.14 -14.94 46.51
CA PRO A 8 -67.24 -16.37 46.79
C PRO A 8 -68.70 -16.71 47.10
N LEU A 9 -69.54 -16.77 46.07
CA LEU A 9 -70.99 -16.87 46.21
C LEU A 9 -71.41 -18.08 47.06
N ALA A 10 -70.73 -19.21 46.95
CA ALA A 10 -71.00 -20.38 47.80
C ALA A 10 -70.81 -20.07 49.30
N ARG A 11 -69.69 -19.44 49.67
CA ARG A 11 -69.37 -19.07 51.06
C ARG A 11 -70.27 -17.96 51.58
N ILE A 12 -70.67 -17.03 50.72
CA ILE A 12 -71.60 -15.93 51.03
C ILE A 12 -73.03 -16.44 51.24
N LEU A 13 -73.50 -17.37 50.41
CA LEU A 13 -74.85 -17.93 50.49
C LEU A 13 -75.00 -18.80 51.74
N GLU A 14 -74.00 -19.60 52.09
CA GLU A 14 -73.97 -20.36 53.35
C GLU A 14 -73.92 -19.45 54.58
N ALA A 15 -73.10 -18.39 54.55
CA ALA A 15 -73.04 -17.41 55.64
C ALA A 15 -74.39 -16.70 55.83
N ARG A 16 -75.07 -16.33 54.74
CA ARG A 16 -76.39 -15.69 54.80
C ARG A 16 -77.48 -16.64 55.31
N ALA A 17 -77.40 -17.94 54.99
CA ALA A 17 -78.31 -18.95 55.54
C ALA A 17 -78.09 -19.19 57.05
N ARG A 18 -76.88 -18.94 57.56
CA ARG A 18 -76.53 -18.99 58.99
C ARG A 18 -76.76 -17.68 59.75
N GLY A 19 -77.17 -16.60 59.06
CA GLY A 19 -77.40 -15.27 59.66
C GLY A 19 -76.14 -14.41 59.81
N ASP A 20 -75.01 -14.83 59.25
CA ASP A 20 -73.73 -14.10 59.32
C ASP A 20 -73.67 -12.95 58.30
N ASN A 21 -72.93 -11.89 58.62
CA ASN A 21 -72.78 -10.72 57.75
C ASN A 21 -71.88 -11.05 56.52
N PRO A 22 -72.43 -11.06 55.28
CA PRO A 22 -71.67 -11.39 54.08
C PRO A 22 -70.52 -10.42 53.76
N ASP A 23 -70.64 -9.16 54.19
CA ASP A 23 -69.67 -8.09 53.88
C ASP A 23 -68.32 -8.30 54.58
N ALA A 24 -68.28 -9.09 55.64
CA ALA A 24 -67.03 -9.48 56.29
C ALA A 24 -66.20 -10.41 55.40
N ILE A 25 -66.85 -11.36 54.72
CA ILE A 25 -66.21 -12.34 53.84
C ILE A 25 -65.73 -11.67 52.56
N GLU A 26 -66.47 -10.69 52.04
CA GLU A 26 -66.02 -9.89 50.89
C GLU A 26 -64.78 -9.05 51.23
N ARG A 27 -64.73 -8.43 52.42
CA ARG A 27 -63.56 -7.67 52.88
C ARG A 27 -62.33 -8.54 53.09
N GLU A 28 -62.48 -9.74 53.65
CA GLU A 28 -61.39 -10.72 53.81
C GLU A 28 -60.80 -11.10 52.45
N ASN A 29 -61.64 -11.40 51.47
CA ASN A 29 -61.18 -11.75 50.12
C ASN A 29 -60.54 -10.57 49.37
N LEU A 30 -61.02 -9.35 49.57
CA LEU A 30 -60.40 -8.15 49.01
C LEU A 30 -59.03 -7.88 49.65
N ALA A 31 -58.90 -8.04 50.96
CA ALA A 31 -57.64 -7.89 51.68
C ALA A 31 -56.58 -8.91 51.21
N ALA A 32 -56.94 -10.20 51.14
CA ALA A 32 -56.04 -11.26 50.67
C ALA A 32 -55.58 -11.04 49.21
N ARG A 33 -56.41 -10.41 48.37
CA ARG A 33 -56.04 -10.05 47.00
C ARG A 33 -55.07 -8.87 46.95
N HIS A 34 -55.31 -7.85 47.77
CA HIS A 34 -54.40 -6.72 47.87
C HIS A 34 -53.02 -7.18 48.35
N GLU A 35 -52.96 -8.04 49.36
CA GLU A 35 -51.72 -8.66 49.86
C GLU A 35 -50.99 -9.44 48.75
N ALA A 36 -51.71 -10.32 48.04
CA ALA A 36 -51.12 -11.06 46.92
C ALA A 36 -50.67 -10.17 45.74
N MET A 37 -51.32 -9.02 45.51
CA MET A 37 -50.88 -8.02 44.52
C MET A 37 -49.60 -7.32 44.98
N TYR A 38 -49.52 -6.91 46.24
CA TYR A 38 -48.32 -6.28 46.81
C TYR A 38 -47.11 -7.22 46.78
N ASP A 39 -47.29 -8.51 47.12
CA ASP A 39 -46.21 -9.48 47.06
C ASP A 39 -45.70 -9.72 45.63
N ARG A 40 -46.62 -9.74 44.65
CA ARG A 40 -46.26 -9.92 43.24
C ARG A 40 -45.51 -8.72 42.68
N ASP A 41 -45.91 -7.51 43.06
CA ASP A 41 -45.23 -6.29 42.63
C ASP A 41 -43.88 -6.11 43.34
N ARG A 42 -43.78 -6.50 44.62
CA ARG A 42 -42.52 -6.56 45.36
C ARG A 42 -41.54 -7.54 44.73
N GLY A 43 -41.97 -8.77 44.42
CA GLY A 43 -41.11 -9.77 43.76
C GLY A 43 -40.65 -9.34 42.35
N ARG A 44 -41.48 -8.58 41.62
CA ARG A 44 -41.08 -7.96 40.35
C ARG A 44 -40.07 -6.83 40.54
N ALA A 45 -40.20 -6.02 41.60
CA ALA A 45 -39.26 -4.95 41.89
C ALA A 45 -37.90 -5.50 42.34
N GLU A 46 -37.90 -6.50 43.23
CA GLU A 46 -36.69 -7.17 43.71
C GLU A 46 -35.96 -7.91 42.58
N SER A 47 -36.68 -8.63 41.69
CA SER A 47 -36.04 -9.26 40.53
C SER A 47 -35.44 -8.26 39.54
N ARG A 48 -36.07 -7.10 39.31
CA ARG A 48 -35.52 -6.04 38.46
C ARG A 48 -34.26 -5.41 39.05
N LEU A 49 -34.25 -5.14 40.36
CA LEU A 49 -33.07 -4.62 41.07
C LEU A 49 -31.91 -5.63 41.01
N PHE A 50 -32.21 -6.92 41.19
CA PHE A 50 -31.19 -7.97 41.09
C PHE A 50 -30.58 -8.07 39.68
N VAL A 51 -31.42 -8.05 38.63
CA VAL A 51 -30.95 -8.06 37.24
C VAL A 51 -30.11 -6.81 36.92
N LEU A 52 -30.54 -5.64 37.39
CA LEU A 52 -29.78 -4.40 37.21
C LEU A 52 -28.41 -4.47 37.91
N GLY A 53 -28.37 -4.97 39.15
CA GLY A 53 -27.14 -5.18 39.90
C GLY A 53 -26.19 -6.15 39.21
N LEU A 54 -26.71 -7.24 38.64
CA LEU A 54 -25.92 -8.21 37.87
C LEU A 54 -25.31 -7.57 36.61
N CYS A 55 -26.07 -6.74 35.89
CA CYS A 55 -25.57 -6.02 34.72
C CYS A 55 -24.44 -5.06 35.08
N PHE A 56 -24.58 -4.29 36.16
CA PHE A 56 -23.50 -3.41 36.63
C PHE A 56 -22.27 -4.19 37.05
N PHE A 57 -22.45 -5.28 37.79
CA PHE A 57 -21.33 -6.14 38.21
C PHE A 57 -20.58 -6.71 37.00
N ALA A 58 -21.29 -7.17 35.97
CA ALA A 58 -20.67 -7.66 34.73
C ALA A 58 -19.89 -6.55 34.00
N ALA A 59 -20.45 -5.34 33.88
CA ALA A 59 -19.79 -4.21 33.24
C ALA A 59 -18.53 -3.75 33.99
N PHE A 60 -18.57 -3.67 35.32
CA PHE A 60 -17.39 -3.31 36.11
C PHE A 60 -16.33 -4.41 36.10
N SER A 61 -16.74 -5.68 36.04
CA SER A 61 -15.81 -6.80 35.93
C SER A 61 -15.04 -6.78 34.61
N THR A 62 -15.70 -6.50 33.48
CA THR A 62 -15.02 -6.43 32.18
C THR A 62 -14.02 -5.27 32.11
N ILE A 63 -14.38 -4.10 32.65
CA ILE A 63 -13.48 -2.94 32.73
C ILE A 63 -12.27 -3.27 33.61
N SER A 64 -12.49 -3.89 34.77
CA SER A 64 -11.42 -4.26 35.71
C SER A 64 -10.46 -5.27 35.10
N ILE A 65 -10.97 -6.28 34.40
CA ILE A 65 -10.15 -7.25 33.67
C ILE A 65 -9.35 -6.55 32.57
N ARG A 66 -9.98 -5.64 31.80
CA ARG A 66 -9.30 -4.91 30.73
C ARG A 66 -8.17 -4.02 31.26
N MET A 67 -8.41 -3.30 32.36
CA MET A 67 -7.38 -2.50 33.03
C MET A 67 -6.26 -3.36 33.61
N GLY A 68 -6.58 -4.52 34.20
CA GLY A 68 -5.57 -5.45 34.72
C GLY A 68 -4.65 -5.97 33.62
N VAL A 69 -5.22 -6.32 32.45
CA VAL A 69 -4.43 -6.72 31.27
C VAL A 69 -3.55 -5.58 30.77
N LEU A 70 -4.09 -4.36 30.66
CA LEU A 70 -3.33 -3.18 30.23
C LEU A 70 -2.22 -2.77 31.20
N ALA A 71 -2.42 -2.96 32.51
CA ALA A 71 -1.41 -2.68 33.52
C ALA A 71 -0.27 -3.72 33.54
N GLY A 72 -0.56 -4.96 33.10
CA GLY A 72 0.42 -6.05 33.02
C GLY A 72 1.26 -6.05 31.75
N THR A 73 0.87 -5.31 30.71
CA THR A 73 1.68 -5.14 29.49
C THR A 73 2.77 -4.09 29.71
N ALA A 74 3.97 -4.33 29.16
CA ALA A 74 5.05 -3.35 29.21
C ALA A 74 4.57 -2.00 28.63
N PRO A 75 4.89 -0.87 29.29
CA PRO A 75 4.56 0.45 28.75
C PRO A 75 5.34 0.64 27.45
N ALA A 76 4.65 0.46 26.31
CA ALA A 76 5.10 1.02 25.06
C ALA A 76 4.75 2.51 25.10
N GLU A 77 5.74 3.38 24.87
CA GLU A 77 5.45 4.80 24.63
C GLU A 77 4.39 4.87 23.52
N PRO A 78 3.39 5.76 23.63
CA PRO A 78 2.47 6.00 22.54
C PRO A 78 3.27 6.66 21.42
N THR A 79 3.92 5.85 20.57
CA THR A 79 4.24 6.26 19.22
C THR A 79 2.92 6.65 18.62
N VAL A 80 2.78 7.94 18.31
CA VAL A 80 1.61 8.53 17.67
C VAL A 80 1.01 7.49 16.73
N SER A 81 -0.14 6.92 17.08
CA SER A 81 -0.91 6.15 16.12
C SER A 81 -1.40 7.20 15.14
N ALA A 82 -0.59 7.45 14.12
CA ALA A 82 -1.05 8.19 12.97
C ALA A 82 -2.23 7.37 12.47
N ALA A 83 -3.45 7.91 12.60
CA ALA A 83 -4.60 7.48 11.83
C ALA A 83 -4.41 7.88 10.35
N GLY A 84 -3.20 7.67 9.82
CA GLY A 84 -2.84 7.74 8.43
C GLY A 84 -2.53 6.31 8.01
N VAL A 85 -3.12 5.88 6.90
CA VAL A 85 -2.71 4.68 6.16
C VAL A 85 -1.21 4.50 6.34
N GLU A 86 -0.77 3.42 7.00
CA GLU A 86 0.65 3.06 6.99
C GLU A 86 1.01 2.94 5.51
N ILE A 87 1.68 3.97 4.99
CA ILE A 87 2.24 3.92 3.65
C ILE A 87 3.32 2.87 3.79
N ALA A 88 3.00 1.65 3.33
CA ALA A 88 3.93 0.53 3.28
C ALA A 88 5.21 1.05 2.62
N THR A 89 6.21 1.28 3.46
CA THR A 89 7.41 2.02 3.07
C THR A 89 8.35 1.07 2.33
N GLN A 90 8.30 -0.22 2.71
CA GLN A 90 9.21 -1.23 2.22
C GLN A 90 8.63 -1.98 1.01
N ARG A 91 9.35 -1.87 -0.11
CA ARG A 91 9.08 -2.60 -1.35
C ARG A 91 10.08 -3.74 -1.50
N ALA A 92 9.64 -4.96 -1.81
CA ALA A 92 10.57 -6.08 -1.95
C ALA A 92 11.65 -5.83 -3.04
N GLU A 93 12.85 -6.37 -2.80
CA GLU A 93 13.95 -6.30 -3.75
C GLU A 93 13.66 -7.15 -4.99
N ILE A 94 14.27 -6.79 -6.13
CA ILE A 94 14.27 -7.61 -7.33
C ILE A 94 15.68 -8.12 -7.53
N LEU A 95 15.82 -9.44 -7.63
CA LEU A 95 17.08 -10.13 -7.81
C LEU A 95 17.12 -10.84 -9.17
N ASP A 96 18.31 -11.01 -9.69
CA ASP A 96 18.56 -11.88 -10.84
C ASP A 96 18.59 -13.36 -10.41
N ARG A 97 18.76 -14.27 -11.38
CA ARG A 97 18.76 -15.72 -11.08
C ARG A 97 19.95 -16.17 -10.22
N GLN A 98 21.03 -15.38 -10.13
CA GLN A 98 22.17 -15.62 -9.24
C GLN A 98 22.07 -14.87 -7.90
N GLY A 99 20.96 -14.18 -7.62
CA GLY A 99 20.76 -13.43 -6.38
C GLY A 99 21.41 -12.04 -6.37
N ARG A 100 21.84 -11.51 -7.52
CA ARG A 100 22.38 -10.15 -7.65
C ARG A 100 21.24 -9.15 -7.71
N ILE A 101 21.44 -8.00 -7.07
CA ILE A 101 20.43 -6.94 -6.97
C ILE A 101 20.22 -6.28 -8.34
N LEU A 102 18.96 -6.28 -8.79
CA LEU A 102 18.49 -5.53 -9.95
C LEU A 102 17.78 -4.24 -9.53
N ALA A 103 17.01 -4.29 -8.44
CA ALA A 103 16.34 -3.14 -7.85
C ALA A 103 16.24 -3.29 -6.33
N THR A 104 16.55 -2.23 -5.60
CA THR A 104 16.47 -2.14 -4.13
C THR A 104 15.91 -0.78 -3.73
N ASN A 105 15.70 -0.54 -2.43
CA ASN A 105 15.25 0.75 -1.93
C ASN A 105 16.39 1.48 -1.23
N LEU A 106 16.38 2.80 -1.32
CA LEU A 106 17.30 3.67 -0.63
C LEU A 106 16.51 4.63 0.25
N GLU A 107 16.88 4.71 1.52
CA GLU A 107 16.38 5.75 2.42
C GLU A 107 16.88 7.12 1.95
N THR A 108 15.96 8.07 1.83
CA THR A 108 16.25 9.43 1.39
C THR A 108 15.36 10.42 2.14
N SER A 109 15.67 11.70 2.02
CA SER A 109 14.84 12.78 2.55
C SER A 109 14.30 13.62 1.42
N ALA A 110 13.03 14.01 1.49
CA ALA A 110 12.49 15.08 0.66
C ALA A 110 12.64 16.42 1.37
N LEU A 111 12.90 17.47 0.59
CA LEU A 111 12.86 18.85 1.04
C LEU A 111 11.50 19.45 0.76
N TYR A 112 10.88 19.99 1.79
CA TYR A 112 9.71 20.83 1.67
C TYR A 112 9.90 22.13 2.44
N ALA A 113 9.19 23.15 1.98
CA ALA A 113 9.17 24.46 2.60
C ALA A 113 7.80 24.74 3.22
N GLN A 114 7.80 25.39 4.38
CA GLN A 114 6.63 25.98 5.01
C GLN A 114 6.81 27.50 5.01
N PRO A 115 6.29 28.21 3.98
CA PRO A 115 6.50 29.65 3.81
C PRO A 115 6.21 30.51 5.05
N PRO A 116 5.16 30.25 5.86
CA PRO A 116 4.90 31.03 7.07
C PRO A 116 6.00 30.96 8.14
N MET A 117 6.89 29.97 8.07
CA MET A 117 8.01 29.80 9.00
C MET A 117 9.35 30.24 8.40
N ILE A 118 9.37 30.67 7.14
CA ILE A 118 10.59 31.18 6.51
C ILE A 118 10.86 32.60 7.01
N VAL A 119 12.05 32.81 7.57
CA VAL A 119 12.49 34.11 8.11
C VAL A 119 13.10 34.97 7.01
N ASP A 120 13.99 34.43 6.18
CA ASP A 120 14.62 35.15 5.06
C ASP A 120 14.39 34.42 3.73
N PRO A 121 13.27 34.69 3.05
CA PRO A 121 12.94 34.06 1.76
C PRO A 121 13.99 34.31 0.68
N ALA A 122 14.62 35.47 0.66
CA ALA A 122 15.57 35.85 -0.39
C ALA A 122 16.88 35.07 -0.25
N ARG A 123 17.40 34.96 0.99
CA ARG A 123 18.58 34.15 1.27
C ARG A 123 18.30 32.67 1.03
N ALA A 124 17.18 32.16 1.53
CA ALA A 124 16.81 30.75 1.36
C ALA A 124 16.72 30.36 -0.11
N ALA A 125 16.06 31.18 -0.94
CA ALA A 125 15.94 30.92 -2.38
C ALA A 125 17.30 30.93 -3.11
N THR A 126 18.18 31.87 -2.74
CA THR A 126 19.51 32.00 -3.36
C THR A 126 20.43 30.83 -3.00
N GLU A 127 20.47 30.43 -1.72
CA GLU A 127 21.28 29.30 -1.26
C GLU A 127 20.73 27.97 -1.81
N LEU A 128 19.41 27.80 -1.89
CA LEU A 128 18.82 26.61 -2.51
C LEU A 128 19.17 26.50 -4.00
N ALA A 129 19.14 27.60 -4.75
CA ALA A 129 19.56 27.60 -6.16
C ALA A 129 21.06 27.35 -6.33
N ARG A 130 21.88 27.64 -5.31
CA ARG A 130 23.31 27.31 -5.30
C ARG A 130 23.56 25.82 -5.08
N ILE A 131 22.77 25.18 -4.21
CA ILE A 131 22.86 23.73 -3.94
C ILE A 131 22.24 22.92 -5.09
N PHE A 132 21.15 23.42 -5.68
CA PHE A 132 20.40 22.77 -6.74
C PHE A 132 20.37 23.65 -8.00
N PRO A 133 21.32 23.45 -8.94
CA PRO A 133 21.44 24.29 -10.14
C PRO A 133 20.22 24.23 -11.08
N ASP A 134 19.38 23.21 -10.94
CA ASP A 134 18.13 23.04 -11.68
C ASP A 134 16.98 23.93 -11.13
N LEU A 135 17.14 24.53 -9.95
CA LEU A 135 16.14 25.40 -9.34
C LEU A 135 16.38 26.88 -9.69
N ASN A 136 15.28 27.62 -9.88
CA ASN A 136 15.32 29.05 -10.14
C ASN A 136 15.05 29.85 -8.86
N ALA A 137 16.03 30.64 -8.41
CA ALA A 137 15.92 31.46 -7.21
C ALA A 137 14.74 32.45 -7.25
N ALA A 138 14.45 33.05 -8.40
CA ALA A 138 13.34 34.00 -8.52
C ALA A 138 11.98 33.32 -8.35
N ALA A 139 11.83 32.11 -8.91
CA ALA A 139 10.61 31.32 -8.74
C ALA A 139 10.42 30.87 -7.28
N LEU A 140 11.50 30.40 -6.64
CA LEU A 140 11.46 30.02 -5.22
C LEU A 140 11.11 31.20 -4.31
N MET A 141 11.65 32.39 -4.59
CA MET A 141 11.34 33.61 -3.84
C MET A 141 9.84 33.96 -3.92
N GLU A 142 9.25 33.84 -5.11
CA GLU A 142 7.80 34.06 -5.30
C GLU A 142 6.99 33.01 -4.53
N ASP A 143 7.40 31.74 -4.60
CA ASP A 143 6.73 30.65 -3.87
C ASP A 143 6.81 30.81 -2.35
N PHE A 144 7.95 31.31 -1.83
CA PHE A 144 8.18 31.53 -0.39
C PHE A 144 7.48 32.78 0.16
N THR A 145 7.20 33.78 -0.67
CA THR A 145 6.46 34.98 -0.26
C THR A 145 4.96 34.89 -0.54
N GLY A 146 4.54 33.86 -1.28
CA GLY A 146 3.14 33.61 -1.61
C GLY A 146 2.26 33.17 -0.42
N LYS A 147 0.98 32.90 -0.73
CA LYS A 147 -0.02 32.48 0.27
C LYS A 147 0.04 30.98 0.64
N ARG A 148 0.94 30.22 0.01
CA ARG A 148 1.04 28.77 0.19
C ARG A 148 1.57 28.47 1.60
N LYS A 149 1.01 27.46 2.25
CA LYS A 149 1.47 27.00 3.58
C LYS A 149 2.48 25.84 3.50
N PHE A 150 2.57 25.22 2.33
CA PHE A 150 3.38 24.03 2.09
C PHE A 150 3.81 24.02 0.62
N LEU A 151 5.06 23.65 0.37
CA LEU A 151 5.64 23.52 -0.96
C LEU A 151 6.66 22.38 -0.97
N TRP A 152 6.54 21.45 -1.92
CA TRP A 152 7.62 20.50 -2.21
C TRP A 152 8.71 21.22 -3.00
N VAL A 153 9.93 21.25 -2.48
CA VAL A 153 11.09 21.81 -3.19
C VAL A 153 11.80 20.71 -3.95
N ARG A 154 12.06 19.57 -3.30
CA ARG A 154 12.74 18.43 -3.91
C ARG A 154 12.27 17.13 -3.30
N LYS A 155 12.07 16.09 -4.12
CA LYS A 155 11.53 14.79 -3.66
C LYS A 155 12.60 13.83 -3.12
N VAL A 156 13.85 14.01 -3.53
CA VAL A 156 14.99 13.14 -3.23
C VAL A 156 16.19 14.03 -2.93
N LEU A 157 16.89 13.71 -1.84
CA LEU A 157 18.13 14.36 -1.43
C LEU A 157 19.19 13.32 -1.11
N SER A 158 20.43 13.60 -1.50
CA SER A 158 21.57 12.91 -0.92
C SER A 158 21.83 13.40 0.52
N PRO A 159 22.53 12.62 1.36
CA PRO A 159 22.91 13.05 2.71
C PRO A 159 23.70 14.36 2.70
N GLU A 160 24.58 14.56 1.72
CA GLU A 160 25.38 15.77 1.56
C GLU A 160 24.50 16.98 1.21
N GLN A 161 23.52 16.79 0.31
CA GLN A 161 22.56 17.84 -0.04
C GLN A 161 21.65 18.19 1.15
N GLN A 162 21.20 17.19 1.90
CA GLN A 162 20.41 17.38 3.11
C GLN A 162 21.19 18.20 4.14
N GLN A 163 22.47 17.87 4.37
CA GLN A 163 23.33 18.63 5.28
C GLN A 163 23.54 20.06 4.79
N ALA A 164 23.82 20.26 3.50
CA ALA A 164 24.00 21.59 2.92
C ALA A 164 22.75 22.47 3.07
N VAL A 165 21.55 21.89 2.92
CA VAL A 165 20.28 22.61 3.15
C VAL A 165 20.07 22.90 4.64
N HIS A 166 20.43 21.96 5.52
CA HIS A 166 20.37 22.17 6.96
C HIS A 166 21.29 23.32 7.41
N ASP A 167 22.47 23.43 6.81
CA ASP A 167 23.47 24.47 7.10
C ASP A 167 23.02 25.89 6.69
N ILE A 168 21.99 26.01 5.85
CA ILE A 168 21.33 27.31 5.56
C ILE A 168 20.74 27.90 6.85
N GLY A 169 20.31 27.07 7.80
CA GLY A 169 19.76 27.50 9.08
C GLY A 169 18.41 28.20 8.98
N GLU A 170 17.60 27.85 7.98
CA GLU A 170 16.27 28.43 7.76
C GLU A 170 15.17 27.51 8.34
N PRO A 171 14.47 27.89 9.42
CA PRO A 171 13.46 27.05 10.09
C PRO A 171 12.27 26.65 9.21
N GLY A 172 11.98 27.43 8.16
CA GLY A 172 10.93 27.08 7.21
C GLY A 172 11.30 25.98 6.20
N LEU A 173 12.57 25.56 6.14
CA LEU A 173 13.02 24.44 5.33
C LEU A 173 13.08 23.17 6.17
N LEU A 174 12.30 22.16 5.78
CA LEU A 174 12.09 20.95 6.57
C LEU A 174 12.26 19.71 5.70
N PHE A 175 12.58 18.60 6.37
CA PHE A 175 12.83 17.32 5.73
C PHE A 175 11.73 16.32 6.06
N GLY A 176 11.30 15.57 5.06
CA GLY A 176 10.38 14.45 5.19
C GLY A 176 11.10 13.14 4.87
N ALA A 177 11.08 12.17 5.79
CA ALA A 177 11.64 10.85 5.55
C ALA A 177 10.91 10.16 4.39
N ARG A 178 11.67 9.55 3.48
CA ARG A 178 11.15 8.84 2.31
C ARG A 178 12.04 7.64 1.97
N GLU A 179 11.48 6.73 1.20
CA GLU A 179 12.25 5.70 0.49
C GLU A 179 12.10 5.94 -1.00
N MET A 180 13.18 5.76 -1.75
CA MET A 180 13.15 5.78 -3.21
C MET A 180 13.57 4.44 -3.78
N ARG A 181 13.05 4.10 -4.95
CA ARG A 181 13.52 2.93 -5.70
C ARG A 181 14.85 3.24 -6.37
N LEU A 182 15.83 2.36 -6.19
CA LEU A 182 17.16 2.47 -6.77
C LEU A 182 17.44 1.26 -7.68
N TYR A 183 18.01 1.53 -8.84
CA TYR A 183 18.46 0.54 -9.82
C TYR A 183 19.99 0.62 -9.94
N PRO A 184 20.75 -0.21 -9.18
CA PRO A 184 22.20 -0.05 -9.06
C PRO A 184 22.98 -0.21 -10.37
N ASN A 185 22.39 -0.93 -11.34
CA ASN A 185 23.03 -1.24 -12.62
C ASN A 185 22.68 -0.23 -13.74
N GLY A 186 22.06 0.90 -13.41
CA GLY A 186 21.69 1.95 -14.37
C GLY A 186 20.74 1.45 -15.45
N ALA A 187 21.08 1.70 -16.72
CA ALA A 187 20.27 1.33 -17.88
C ALA A 187 20.14 -0.19 -18.13
N LEU A 188 20.97 -1.01 -17.47
CA LEU A 188 20.97 -2.46 -17.66
C LEU A 188 19.61 -3.07 -17.31
N ALA A 189 19.05 -3.86 -18.24
CA ALA A 189 17.72 -4.46 -18.11
C ALA A 189 16.57 -3.45 -17.91
N ALA A 190 16.73 -2.19 -18.33
CA ALA A 190 15.74 -1.13 -18.10
C ALA A 190 14.35 -1.45 -18.63
N HIS A 191 14.23 -2.07 -19.81
CA HIS A 191 12.92 -2.47 -20.35
C HIS A 191 12.27 -3.65 -19.61
N VAL A 192 13.07 -4.49 -18.95
CA VAL A 192 12.58 -5.57 -18.09
C VAL A 192 12.02 -4.98 -16.80
N LEU A 193 12.84 -4.19 -16.12
CA LEU A 193 12.49 -3.59 -14.84
C LEU A 193 11.36 -2.57 -15.01
N GLY A 194 11.43 -1.78 -16.07
CA GLY A 194 10.50 -0.71 -16.39
C GLY A 194 10.81 0.53 -15.56
N GLY A 195 10.44 0.51 -14.30
CA GLY A 195 10.72 1.61 -13.37
C GLY A 195 9.60 1.86 -12.37
N ALA A 196 9.90 2.64 -11.35
CA ALA A 196 8.97 3.05 -10.30
C ALA A 196 8.84 4.58 -10.23
N SER A 197 7.79 5.05 -9.57
CA SER A 197 7.56 6.45 -9.26
C SER A 197 6.95 6.58 -7.87
N PHE A 198 6.97 7.81 -7.34
CA PHE A 198 6.14 8.13 -6.18
C PHE A 198 4.66 8.13 -6.57
N GLY A 199 3.86 7.40 -5.80
CA GLY A 199 2.40 7.37 -5.86
C GLY A 199 1.80 8.41 -4.93
N ARG A 200 1.15 7.96 -3.83
CA ARG A 200 0.66 8.89 -2.80
C ARG A 200 1.83 9.42 -1.97
N GLU A 201 1.93 10.75 -1.91
CA GLU A 201 3.01 11.44 -1.19
C GLU A 201 2.45 12.13 0.06
N GLY A 202 3.05 11.84 1.21
CA GLY A 202 2.88 12.56 2.47
C GLY A 202 4.20 13.19 2.93
N VAL A 203 4.14 13.90 4.06
CA VAL A 203 5.34 14.48 4.69
C VAL A 203 6.22 13.40 5.30
N SER A 204 5.60 12.42 5.96
CA SER A 204 6.30 11.38 6.71
C SER A 204 6.57 10.10 5.92
N ALA A 205 5.95 9.94 4.74
CA ALA A 205 6.15 8.77 3.89
C ALA A 205 5.67 9.05 2.47
N ALA A 206 6.26 8.34 1.50
CA ALA A 206 5.83 8.33 0.11
C ALA A 206 5.71 6.89 -0.37
N GLU A 207 4.62 6.60 -1.07
CA GLU A 207 4.37 5.29 -1.65
C GLU A 207 5.19 5.12 -2.93
N VAL A 208 5.87 3.99 -3.08
CA VAL A 208 6.60 3.64 -4.30
C VAL A 208 5.74 2.69 -5.15
N ILE A 209 5.36 3.15 -6.34
CA ILE A 209 4.51 2.40 -7.27
C ILE A 209 5.28 2.02 -8.55
N GLY A 210 5.05 0.81 -9.04
CA GLY A 210 5.57 0.35 -10.31
C GLY A 210 4.85 0.99 -11.49
N THR A 211 5.61 1.55 -12.44
CA THR A 211 5.04 2.30 -13.58
C THR A 211 5.12 1.54 -14.90
N ALA A 212 6.08 0.62 -15.04
CA ALA A 212 6.26 -0.21 -16.22
C ALA A 212 6.95 -1.54 -15.88
N GLY A 213 7.04 -2.46 -16.85
CA GLY A 213 7.83 -3.69 -16.75
C GLY A 213 7.44 -4.59 -15.58
N ILE A 214 8.42 -5.28 -15.02
CA ILE A 214 8.30 -6.13 -13.83
C ILE A 214 7.81 -5.33 -12.62
N GLU A 215 8.26 -4.08 -12.47
CA GLU A 215 7.84 -3.22 -11.36
C GLU A 215 6.32 -3.03 -11.36
N LYS A 216 5.71 -2.82 -12.53
CA LYS A 216 4.25 -2.70 -12.65
C LYS A 216 3.53 -4.04 -12.58
N MET A 217 4.06 -5.06 -13.24
CA MET A 217 3.42 -6.38 -13.30
C MET A 217 3.30 -7.01 -11.90
N PHE A 218 4.31 -6.82 -11.06
CA PHE A 218 4.38 -7.37 -9.71
C PHE A 218 4.16 -6.33 -8.63
N ASP A 219 3.54 -5.17 -8.94
CA ASP A 219 3.38 -4.07 -7.99
C ASP A 219 2.70 -4.54 -6.68
N ASP A 220 1.60 -5.28 -6.79
CA ASP A 220 0.86 -5.80 -5.64
C ASP A 220 1.71 -6.74 -4.77
N ARG A 221 2.57 -7.56 -5.39
CA ARG A 221 3.46 -8.47 -4.66
C ARG A 221 4.60 -7.70 -4.01
N LEU A 222 5.23 -6.80 -4.76
CA LEU A 222 6.40 -6.04 -4.31
C LEU A 222 6.05 -5.10 -3.17
N ARG A 223 4.79 -4.69 -3.05
CA ARG A 223 4.29 -3.79 -2.00
C ARG A 223 3.65 -4.50 -0.81
N ASP A 224 3.49 -5.81 -0.87
CA ASP A 224 2.86 -6.58 0.18
C ASP A 224 3.77 -6.60 1.43
N PRO A 225 3.38 -5.98 2.55
CA PRO A 225 4.21 -5.94 3.76
C PRO A 225 4.53 -7.33 4.30
N ALA A 226 3.66 -8.32 4.08
CA ALA A 226 3.90 -9.70 4.50
C ALA A 226 5.01 -10.38 3.71
N ARG A 227 5.34 -9.85 2.52
CA ARG A 227 6.37 -10.37 1.60
C ARG A 227 7.50 -9.39 1.35
N ALA A 228 7.60 -8.31 2.13
CA ALA A 228 8.64 -7.30 1.97
C ALA A 228 10.06 -7.89 2.13
N ALA A 229 10.22 -8.90 2.98
CA ALA A 229 11.48 -9.62 3.20
C ALA A 229 11.73 -10.76 2.18
N GLU A 230 10.82 -11.00 1.24
CA GLU A 230 10.95 -12.05 0.21
C GLU A 230 11.25 -11.40 -1.16
N PRO A 231 12.51 -11.42 -1.62
CA PRO A 231 12.85 -10.83 -2.90
C PRO A 231 12.15 -11.52 -4.08
N LEU A 232 11.84 -10.74 -5.11
CA LEU A 232 11.38 -11.26 -6.39
C LEU A 232 12.59 -11.68 -7.23
N GLN A 233 12.82 -12.99 -7.33
CA GLN A 233 13.86 -13.54 -8.17
C GLN A 233 13.39 -13.67 -9.63
N LEU A 234 14.15 -13.13 -10.57
CA LEU A 234 13.91 -13.22 -12.01
C LEU A 234 14.73 -14.36 -12.63
N SER A 235 14.32 -14.80 -13.83
CA SER A 235 15.09 -15.74 -14.65
C SER A 235 16.30 -15.11 -15.36
N ILE A 236 16.37 -13.77 -15.35
CA ILE A 236 17.43 -13.01 -16.00
C ILE A 236 18.77 -13.27 -15.32
N ASP A 237 19.83 -13.40 -16.11
CA ASP A 237 21.22 -13.41 -15.65
C ASP A 237 21.85 -12.07 -16.00
N LEU A 238 22.28 -11.31 -14.99
CA LEU A 238 22.85 -9.98 -15.18
C LEU A 238 24.11 -9.95 -16.06
N THR A 239 24.96 -10.97 -15.99
CA THR A 239 26.18 -11.06 -16.83
C THR A 239 25.82 -11.23 -18.29
N ILE A 240 24.88 -12.14 -18.55
CA ILE A 240 24.44 -12.44 -19.91
C ILE A 240 23.66 -11.26 -20.48
N GLN A 241 22.80 -10.62 -19.68
CA GLN A 241 22.09 -9.40 -20.04
C GLN A 241 23.07 -8.29 -20.45
N ALA A 242 24.09 -8.01 -19.63
CA ALA A 242 25.07 -6.96 -19.93
C ALA A 242 25.86 -7.26 -21.21
N THR A 243 26.27 -8.52 -21.38
CA THR A 243 26.97 -8.97 -22.59
C THR A 243 26.11 -8.79 -23.83
N MET A 244 24.83 -9.14 -23.73
CA MET A 244 23.86 -9.01 -24.80
C MET A 244 23.63 -7.56 -25.21
N GLU A 245 23.39 -6.67 -24.25
CA GLU A 245 23.20 -5.24 -24.51
C GLU A 245 24.46 -4.63 -25.15
N GLN A 246 25.66 -4.97 -24.67
CA GLN A 246 26.92 -4.50 -25.23
C GLN A 246 27.11 -4.95 -26.70
N VAL A 247 26.81 -6.22 -27.01
CA VAL A 247 26.92 -6.76 -28.36
C VAL A 247 25.90 -6.11 -29.29
N LEU A 248 24.66 -5.93 -28.83
CA LEU A 248 23.61 -5.28 -29.61
C LEU A 248 23.93 -3.80 -29.85
N ASP A 249 24.44 -3.07 -28.87
CA ASP A 249 24.83 -1.67 -29.00
C ASP A 249 25.97 -1.51 -30.02
N THR A 250 26.98 -2.38 -29.93
CA THR A 250 28.09 -2.41 -30.89
C THR A 250 27.57 -2.68 -32.31
N GLY A 251 26.70 -3.69 -32.48
CA GLY A 251 26.10 -4.00 -33.79
C GLY A 251 25.21 -2.87 -34.31
N MET A 252 24.41 -2.25 -33.45
CA MET A 252 23.55 -1.12 -33.79
C MET A 252 24.35 0.07 -34.30
N LYS A 253 25.45 0.42 -33.61
CA LYS A 253 26.35 1.51 -34.01
C LYS A 253 27.08 1.19 -35.32
N LEU A 254 27.61 -0.02 -35.48
CA LEU A 254 28.29 -0.46 -36.70
C LEU A 254 27.38 -0.39 -37.93
N MET A 255 26.10 -0.74 -37.76
CA MET A 255 25.12 -0.75 -38.84
C MET A 255 24.38 0.59 -39.02
N ASN A 256 24.67 1.59 -38.17
CA ASN A 256 23.89 2.82 -38.07
C ASN A 256 22.38 2.54 -37.99
N ALA A 257 22.00 1.52 -37.22
CA ALA A 257 20.62 1.05 -37.10
C ALA A 257 19.84 1.94 -36.14
N LYS A 258 18.54 2.13 -36.42
CA LYS A 258 17.61 2.89 -35.54
C LYS A 258 17.38 2.23 -34.18
N GLY A 259 17.61 0.94 -34.07
CA GLY A 259 17.43 0.19 -32.84
C GLY A 259 17.83 -1.27 -33.02
N ALA A 260 17.97 -1.95 -31.89
CA ALA A 260 18.30 -3.37 -31.85
C ALA A 260 17.47 -4.04 -30.75
N ALA A 261 17.24 -5.34 -30.89
CA ALA A 261 16.57 -6.13 -29.87
C ALA A 261 17.09 -7.56 -29.92
N GLY A 262 16.94 -8.27 -28.81
CA GLY A 262 17.08 -9.71 -28.82
C GLY A 262 16.51 -10.34 -27.58
N VAL A 263 16.28 -11.65 -27.68
CA VAL A 263 15.85 -12.50 -26.57
C VAL A 263 16.73 -13.74 -26.54
N LEU A 264 17.25 -14.08 -25.37
CA LEU A 264 17.93 -15.33 -25.10
C LEU A 264 17.12 -16.13 -24.09
N MET A 265 16.77 -17.35 -24.46
CA MET A 265 15.89 -18.23 -23.70
C MET A 265 16.51 -19.62 -23.57
N ASP A 266 16.33 -20.23 -22.41
CA ASP A 266 16.64 -21.64 -22.21
C ASP A 266 15.55 -22.51 -22.87
N VAL A 267 15.95 -23.36 -23.81
CA VAL A 267 15.01 -24.15 -24.63
C VAL A 267 14.33 -25.28 -23.87
N HIS A 268 14.88 -25.71 -22.73
CA HIS A 268 14.36 -26.82 -21.95
C HIS A 268 13.37 -26.35 -20.88
N THR A 269 13.61 -25.18 -20.30
CA THR A 269 12.80 -24.62 -19.22
C THR A 269 11.84 -23.52 -19.68
N GLY A 270 12.13 -22.88 -20.82
CA GLY A 270 11.42 -21.69 -21.30
C GLY A 270 11.80 -20.41 -20.54
N GLU A 271 12.78 -20.46 -19.65
CA GLU A 271 13.25 -19.29 -18.90
C GLU A 271 13.92 -18.28 -19.84
N VAL A 272 13.52 -17.01 -19.74
CA VAL A 272 14.19 -15.90 -20.44
C VAL A 272 15.42 -15.51 -19.63
N VAL A 273 16.60 -15.78 -20.18
CA VAL A 273 17.90 -15.54 -19.52
C VAL A 273 18.38 -14.11 -19.75
N ALA A 274 18.09 -13.55 -20.93
CA ALA A 274 18.34 -12.14 -21.23
C ALA A 274 17.34 -11.63 -22.27
N ILE A 275 16.95 -10.37 -22.15
CA ILE A 275 16.10 -9.69 -23.13
C ILE A 275 16.47 -8.22 -23.18
N ALA A 276 16.89 -7.77 -24.35
CA ALA A 276 17.44 -6.43 -24.55
C ALA A 276 16.68 -5.70 -25.66
N SER A 277 16.55 -4.39 -25.51
CA SER A 277 15.97 -3.47 -26.49
C SER A 277 16.79 -2.19 -26.47
N LEU A 278 17.21 -1.71 -27.64
CA LEU A 278 18.01 -0.50 -27.79
C LEU A 278 17.35 0.46 -28.81
N PRO A 279 17.41 1.78 -28.59
CA PRO A 279 18.02 2.47 -27.44
C PRO A 279 17.26 2.21 -26.13
N ASP A 280 18.00 2.24 -25.03
CA ASP A 280 17.53 2.07 -23.65
C ASP A 280 17.42 3.41 -22.91
N PHE A 281 17.16 3.34 -21.61
CA PHE A 281 17.01 4.48 -20.70
C PHE A 281 17.47 4.06 -19.31
N ASP A 282 17.85 5.01 -18.46
CA ASP A 282 18.10 4.72 -17.04
C ASP A 282 16.76 4.70 -16.28
N PRO A 283 16.37 3.60 -15.60
CA PRO A 283 15.16 3.55 -14.78
C PRO A 283 15.18 4.50 -13.58
N ASN A 284 16.36 4.91 -13.09
CA ASN A 284 16.49 5.92 -12.04
C ASN A 284 16.09 7.33 -12.55
N GLU A 285 16.27 7.59 -13.84
CA GLU A 285 15.92 8.85 -14.52
C GLU A 285 14.92 8.62 -15.66
N ARG A 286 13.91 7.78 -15.40
CA ARG A 286 12.98 7.32 -16.44
C ARG A 286 12.25 8.51 -17.09
N PRO A 287 12.33 8.69 -18.42
CA PRO A 287 11.63 9.77 -19.11
C PRO A 287 10.12 9.56 -19.10
N ALA A 288 9.37 10.66 -19.19
CA ALA A 288 7.92 10.59 -19.32
C ALA A 288 7.53 9.93 -20.66
N PRO A 289 6.47 9.09 -20.69
CA PRO A 289 5.98 8.53 -21.93
C PRO A 289 5.58 9.64 -22.92
N PRO A 290 5.97 9.55 -24.21
CA PRO A 290 5.59 10.56 -25.19
C PRO A 290 4.07 10.56 -25.40
N THR A 291 3.47 11.75 -25.44
CA THR A 291 2.02 11.93 -25.65
C THR A 291 1.66 12.10 -27.13
N LYS A 292 2.65 12.27 -28.01
CA LYS A 292 2.52 12.47 -29.46
C LYS A 292 3.67 11.76 -30.19
N GLY A 293 3.45 11.41 -31.45
CA GLY A 293 4.45 10.73 -32.29
C GLY A 293 4.31 9.20 -32.30
N ASN A 294 5.24 8.52 -32.96
CA ASN A 294 5.25 7.06 -33.01
C ASN A 294 5.90 6.51 -31.73
N PRO A 295 5.23 5.60 -30.99
CA PRO A 295 5.82 4.99 -29.78
C PRO A 295 7.19 4.38 -30.01
N SER A 296 7.48 3.82 -31.19
CA SER A 296 8.77 3.20 -31.53
C SER A 296 9.97 4.17 -31.58
N ASP A 297 9.70 5.48 -31.65
CA ASP A 297 10.75 6.51 -31.56
C ASP A 297 11.18 6.75 -30.11
N SER A 298 10.42 6.25 -29.14
CA SER A 298 10.73 6.37 -27.72
C SER A 298 11.81 5.35 -27.29
N PRO A 299 12.76 5.75 -26.42
CA PRO A 299 13.63 4.79 -25.74
C PRO A 299 12.85 3.87 -24.80
N LEU A 300 11.64 4.26 -24.35
CA LEU A 300 10.80 3.41 -23.49
C LEU A 300 10.18 2.22 -24.24
N PHE A 301 10.21 2.23 -25.58
CA PHE A 301 9.61 1.20 -26.40
C PHE A 301 10.44 -0.07 -26.39
N ASN A 302 9.87 -1.14 -25.83
CA ASN A 302 10.52 -2.44 -25.79
C ASN A 302 10.36 -3.14 -27.14
N ARG A 303 11.39 -3.05 -27.98
CA ARG A 303 11.41 -3.60 -29.34
C ARG A 303 11.30 -5.12 -29.36
N ALA A 304 11.78 -5.81 -28.33
CA ALA A 304 11.73 -7.27 -28.26
C ALA A 304 10.30 -7.81 -28.08
N VAL A 305 9.42 -7.06 -27.43
CA VAL A 305 8.05 -7.51 -27.07
C VAL A 305 6.96 -6.73 -27.80
N GLN A 306 7.15 -5.42 -28.01
CA GLN A 306 6.16 -4.53 -28.60
C GLN A 306 6.41 -4.31 -30.10
N GLY A 307 7.62 -4.62 -30.59
CA GLY A 307 7.97 -4.48 -31.99
C GLY A 307 7.25 -5.52 -32.85
N VAL A 308 6.64 -5.07 -33.94
CA VAL A 308 6.04 -5.93 -34.96
C VAL A 308 6.93 -5.90 -36.19
N TYR A 309 7.46 -7.06 -36.58
CA TYR A 309 8.43 -7.20 -37.66
C TYR A 309 7.99 -8.32 -38.62
N GLU A 310 8.32 -8.16 -39.89
CA GLU A 310 8.22 -9.26 -40.87
C GLU A 310 9.32 -10.29 -40.58
N LEU A 311 8.94 -11.52 -40.29
CA LEU A 311 9.90 -12.58 -39.90
C LEU A 311 10.77 -13.05 -41.07
N GLY A 312 10.30 -12.89 -42.31
CA GLY A 312 11.07 -13.24 -43.50
C GLY A 312 11.57 -14.68 -43.48
N SER A 313 12.84 -14.89 -43.83
CA SER A 313 13.41 -16.24 -43.96
C SER A 313 13.53 -17.02 -42.63
N THR A 314 13.47 -16.37 -41.47
CA THR A 314 13.51 -17.10 -40.18
C THR A 314 12.26 -17.96 -39.98
N PHE A 315 11.13 -17.60 -40.60
CA PHE A 315 9.88 -18.35 -40.49
C PHE A 315 9.87 -19.65 -41.31
N LYS A 316 10.78 -19.80 -42.29
CA LYS A 316 10.82 -20.97 -43.18
C LYS A 316 11.03 -22.29 -42.43
N ILE A 317 11.61 -22.26 -41.23
CA ILE A 317 11.77 -23.45 -40.39
C ILE A 317 10.43 -24.14 -40.12
N PHE A 318 9.35 -23.38 -39.92
CA PHE A 318 8.01 -23.92 -39.67
C PHE A 318 7.41 -24.52 -40.94
N THR A 319 7.62 -23.87 -42.10
CA THR A 319 7.19 -24.41 -43.39
C THR A 319 7.88 -25.74 -43.71
N VAL A 320 9.19 -25.83 -43.45
CA VAL A 320 9.94 -27.08 -43.63
C VAL A 320 9.47 -28.16 -42.65
N ALA A 321 9.30 -27.81 -41.37
CA ALA A 321 8.78 -28.73 -40.36
C ALA A 321 7.40 -29.27 -40.75
N GLN A 322 6.49 -28.41 -41.23
CA GLN A 322 5.18 -28.82 -41.73
C GLN A 322 5.29 -29.73 -42.97
N ALA A 323 6.17 -29.41 -43.91
CA ALA A 323 6.36 -30.24 -45.10
C ALA A 323 6.92 -31.63 -44.74
N MET A 324 7.80 -31.72 -43.74
CA MET A 324 8.30 -32.99 -43.20
C MET A 324 7.18 -33.76 -42.48
N GLU A 325 6.37 -33.10 -41.65
CA GLU A 325 5.23 -33.68 -40.95
C GLU A 325 4.18 -34.25 -41.93
N LEU A 326 3.94 -33.55 -43.04
CA LEU A 326 3.05 -34.00 -44.12
C LEU A 326 3.67 -35.08 -45.02
N GLY A 327 4.94 -35.45 -44.79
CA GLY A 327 5.67 -36.44 -45.59
C GLY A 327 5.99 -35.98 -47.02
N LEU A 328 5.87 -34.69 -47.33
CA LEU A 328 6.17 -34.13 -48.65
C LEU A 328 7.68 -34.07 -48.94
N VAL A 329 8.48 -33.96 -47.88
CA VAL A 329 9.95 -33.92 -47.93
C VAL A 329 10.53 -34.76 -46.81
N ASN A 330 11.72 -35.32 -47.01
CA ASN A 330 12.43 -36.09 -45.99
C ASN A 330 13.90 -35.59 -45.86
N PRO A 331 14.57 -35.82 -44.71
CA PRO A 331 15.91 -35.30 -44.48
C PRO A 331 17.03 -36.09 -45.20
N ARG A 332 16.69 -37.13 -45.98
CA ARG A 332 17.63 -38.08 -46.61
C ARG A 332 17.46 -38.16 -48.13
N ALA A 333 17.01 -37.10 -48.78
CA ALA A 333 17.02 -37.06 -50.24
C ALA A 333 18.42 -37.39 -50.79
#